data_AF-G9KDY6-F1
#
_entry.id   AF-G9KDY6-F1
#
_cell.length_a   1.000
_cell.length_b   1.000
_cell.length_c   1.000
_cell.angle_alpha   90.00
_cell.angle_beta   90.00
_cell.angle_gamma   90.00
#
_symmetry.space_group_name_H-M   'P 1'
#
loop_
_entity.id
_entity.type
_entity.pdbx_description
1 polymer ?
#
loop_
_entity_poly.entity_id
_entity_poly.type
_entity_poly.pdbx_seq_one_letter_code
_entity_poly.pdbx_strand_id
1 'polypeptide(L)'
;ATLNNLMSHAQDLVAKLRSLQFDQREFVCLKFLVLFSLDVKNLENFQLVEGVQEQVNAALLDYTMCNYPQQTEKFGQLLLRLPEIRAISMQAEEYLYYKHLNGDVPYNNLLIEMLHAKRA
;
A
#
# COMPACT_ATOMS: atom_id res chain seq x y z
N ALA A 1 11.71 -1.51 -14.88
CA ALA A 1 10.66 -0.56 -15.31
C ALA A 1 11.27 0.81 -15.58
N THR A 2 10.74 1.60 -16.52
CA THR A 2 11.12 3.03 -16.62
C THR A 2 10.30 3.86 -15.64
N LEU A 3 10.83 5.02 -15.21
CA LEU A 3 10.10 5.93 -14.33
C LEU A 3 8.75 6.36 -14.93
N ASN A 4 8.68 6.58 -16.24
CA ASN A 4 7.45 6.95 -16.93
C ASN A 4 6.37 5.86 -16.83
N ASN A 5 6.74 4.58 -16.92
CA ASN A 5 5.79 3.48 -16.79
C ASN A 5 5.25 3.38 -15.35
N LEU A 6 6.12 3.55 -14.35
CA LEU A 6 5.72 3.60 -12.94
C LEU A 6 4.74 4.75 -12.68
N MET A 7 5.04 5.94 -13.20
CA MET A 7 4.17 7.10 -13.09
C MET A 7 2.83 6.88 -13.77
N SER A 8 2.80 6.26 -14.96
CA SER A 8 1.55 5.92 -15.64
C SER A 8 0.69 4.97 -14.81
N HIS A 9 1.26 3.87 -14.31
CA HIS A 9 0.53 2.91 -13.48
C HIS A 9 0.00 3.54 -12.18
N ALA A 10 0.79 4.43 -11.57
CA ALA A 10 0.36 5.17 -10.39
C ALA A 10 -0.78 6.14 -10.71
N GLN A 11 -0.76 6.81 -11.86
CA GLN A 11 -1.86 7.68 -12.29
C GLN A 11 -3.14 6.90 -12.58
N ASP A 12 -3.04 5.72 -13.20
CA ASP A 12 -4.19 4.84 -13.40
C ASP A 12 -4.83 4.44 -12.06
N LEU A 13 -4.00 4.12 -11.06
CA LEU A 13 -4.47 3.83 -9.71
C LEU A 13 -5.14 5.04 -9.06
N VAL A 14 -4.55 6.24 -9.21
CA VAL A 14 -5.14 7.50 -8.73
C VAL A 14 -6.50 7.75 -9.38
N ALA A 15 -6.63 7.52 -10.69
CA ALA A 15 -7.91 7.68 -11.39
C ALA A 15 -8.98 6.72 -10.84
N LYS A 16 -8.63 5.45 -10.61
CA LYS A 16 -9.53 4.46 -9.99
C LYS A 16 -9.92 4.85 -8.56
N LEU A 17 -8.98 5.33 -7.73
CA LEU A 17 -9.29 5.82 -6.38
C LEU A 17 -10.20 7.06 -6.41
N ARG A 18 -10.00 7.98 -7.36
CA ARG A 18 -10.88 9.14 -7.55
C ARG A 18 -12.30 8.74 -7.95
N SER A 19 -12.47 7.76 -8.84
CA SER A 19 -13.81 7.28 -9.21
C SER A 19 -14.56 6.64 -8.03
N LEU A 20 -13.82 6.07 -7.08
CA LEU A 20 -14.38 5.56 -5.83
C LEU A 20 -14.73 6.67 -4.82
N GLN A 21 -14.41 7.93 -5.09
CA GLN A 21 -14.52 9.00 -4.08
C GLN A 21 -13.71 8.65 -2.82
N PHE A 22 -12.48 8.15 -3.03
CA PHE A 22 -11.58 7.77 -1.94
C PHE A 22 -11.27 8.96 -1.03
N ASP A 23 -11.47 8.78 0.27
CA ASP A 23 -11.32 9.86 1.26
C ASP A 23 -10.21 9.63 2.29
N GLN A 24 -10.05 10.59 3.21
CA GLN A 24 -9.02 10.54 4.24
C GLN A 24 -9.20 9.39 5.24
N ARG A 25 -10.44 9.01 5.57
CA ARG A 25 -10.72 7.97 6.56
C ARG A 25 -10.36 6.61 5.97
N GLU A 26 -10.76 6.38 4.73
CA GLU A 26 -10.41 5.19 3.95
C GLU A 26 -8.89 5.11 3.74
N PHE A 27 -8.24 6.24 3.45
CA PHE A 27 -6.77 6.32 3.35
C PHE A 27 -6.05 5.90 4.63
N VAL A 28 -6.53 6.35 5.79
CA VAL A 28 -5.97 5.93 7.07
C VAL A 28 -6.15 4.42 7.24
N CYS A 29 -7.34 3.86 7.00
CA CYS A 29 -7.56 2.42 7.07
C CYS A 29 -6.59 1.64 6.17
N LEU A 30 -6.45 2.03 4.89
CA LEU A 30 -5.54 1.35 3.97
C LEU A 30 -4.08 1.42 4.43
N LYS A 31 -3.64 2.53 5.04
CA LYS A 31 -2.29 2.61 5.65
C LYS A 31 -2.09 1.58 6.75
N PHE A 32 -3.07 1.41 7.64
CA PHE A 32 -3.00 0.40 8.69
C PHE A 32 -2.98 -1.01 8.10
N LEU A 33 -3.82 -1.29 7.09
CA LEU A 33 -3.82 -2.59 6.42
C LEU A 33 -2.47 -2.91 5.75
N VAL A 34 -1.82 -1.92 5.14
CA VAL A 34 -0.48 -2.08 4.54
C VAL A 34 0.60 -2.28 5.61
N LEU A 35 0.53 -1.52 6.71
CA LEU A 35 1.53 -1.58 7.78
C LEU A 35 1.47 -2.90 8.56
N PHE A 36 0.26 -3.34 8.91
CA PHE A 36 0.01 -4.56 9.68
C PHE A 36 -0.17 -5.78 8.77
N SER A 37 0.71 -5.96 7.80
CA SER A 37 0.62 -7.04 6.81
C SER A 37 0.81 -8.43 7.45
N LEU A 38 -0.13 -9.35 7.19
CA LEU A 38 -0.04 -10.75 7.64
C LEU A 38 1.01 -11.56 6.88
N ASP A 39 1.51 -11.05 5.75
CA ASP A 39 2.55 -11.70 4.95
C ASP A 39 3.96 -11.62 5.59
N VAL A 40 4.12 -10.84 6.66
CA VAL A 40 5.41 -10.70 7.35
C VAL A 40 5.65 -11.91 8.25
N LYS A 41 6.77 -12.61 8.01
CA LYS A 41 7.16 -13.78 8.79
C LYS A 41 7.90 -13.39 10.07
N ASN A 42 7.96 -14.30 11.03
CA ASN A 42 8.74 -14.17 12.26
C ASN A 42 8.34 -12.98 13.15
N LEU A 43 7.08 -12.55 13.08
CA LEU A 43 6.53 -11.56 13.99
C LEU A 43 6.50 -12.12 15.42
N GLU A 44 7.02 -11.36 16.38
CA GLU A 44 7.00 -11.73 17.81
C GLU A 44 5.56 -11.80 18.34
N ASN A 45 4.69 -10.90 17.88
CA ASN A 45 3.29 -10.82 18.30
C ASN A 45 2.37 -10.80 17.08
N PHE A 46 2.23 -11.96 16.42
CA PHE A 46 1.35 -12.13 15.27
C PHE A 46 -0.12 -11.86 15.61
N GLN A 47 -0.58 -12.23 16.81
CA GLN A 47 -1.97 -12.06 17.24
C GLN A 47 -2.39 -10.59 17.30
N LEU A 48 -1.47 -9.69 17.69
CA LEU A 48 -1.73 -8.26 17.63
C LEU A 48 -1.97 -7.79 16.19
N VAL A 49 -1.16 -8.28 15.24
CA VAL A 49 -1.28 -7.89 13.83
C VAL A 49 -2.60 -8.41 13.23
N GLU A 50 -2.96 -9.65 13.53
CA GLU A 50 -4.25 -10.24 13.16
C GLU A 50 -5.43 -9.44 13.74
N GLY A 51 -5.40 -9.11 15.04
CA GLY A 51 -6.46 -8.32 15.67
C GLY A 51 -6.60 -6.92 15.09
N VAL A 52 -5.49 -6.25 14.71
CA VAL A 52 -5.54 -4.95 14.03
C VAL A 52 -6.13 -5.09 12.63
N GLN A 53 -5.76 -6.13 11.87
CA GLN A 53 -6.34 -6.40 10.55
C GLN A 53 -7.85 -6.60 10.63
N GLU A 54 -8.34 -7.41 11.57
CA GLU A 54 -9.79 -7.62 11.76
C GLU A 54 -10.52 -6.32 12.08
N GLN A 55 -10.02 -5.55 13.06
CA GLN A 55 -10.64 -4.29 13.48
C GLN A 55 -10.68 -3.25 12.36
N VAL A 56 -9.58 -3.10 11.61
CA VAL A 56 -9.50 -2.11 10.53
C VAL A 56 -10.35 -2.52 9.33
N ASN A 57 -10.42 -3.81 8.99
CA ASN A 57 -11.31 -4.29 7.93
C ASN A 57 -12.78 -4.08 8.29
N ALA A 58 -13.18 -4.41 9.53
CA ALA A 58 -14.54 -4.17 10.00
C ALA A 58 -14.89 -2.67 9.98
N ALA A 59 -14.01 -1.82 10.51
CA ALA A 59 -14.22 -0.37 10.52
C ALA A 59 -14.31 0.22 9.10
N LEU A 60 -13.49 -0.26 8.16
CA LEU A 60 -13.55 0.18 6.76
C LEU A 60 -14.84 -0.27 6.07
N LEU A 61 -15.27 -1.51 6.31
CA LEU A 61 -16.54 -2.02 5.79
C LEU A 61 -17.71 -1.18 6.28
N ASP A 62 -17.84 -1.01 7.60
CA ASP A 62 -18.91 -0.21 8.21
C ASP A 62 -18.88 1.23 7.68
N TYR A 63 -17.70 1.84 7.62
CA TYR A 63 -17.54 3.20 7.13
C TYR A 63 -18.01 3.35 5.69
N THR A 64 -17.59 2.45 4.79
CA THR A 64 -17.99 2.52 3.38
C THR A 64 -19.50 2.28 3.20
N MET A 65 -20.10 1.35 3.95
CA MET A 65 -21.54 1.08 3.90
C MET A 65 -22.37 2.27 4.41
N CYS A 66 -21.95 2.91 5.50
CA CYS A 66 -22.68 4.04 6.09
C CYS A 66 -22.54 5.33 5.28
N ASN A 67 -21.36 5.61 4.74
CA ASN A 67 -21.08 6.92 4.11
C ASN A 67 -21.24 6.90 2.59
N TYR A 68 -21.18 5.72 1.95
CA TYR A 68 -21.30 5.54 0.51
C TYR A 68 -22.31 4.44 0.15
N PRO A 69 -23.57 4.52 0.60
CA PRO A 69 -24.57 3.45 0.39
C PRO A 69 -24.89 3.18 -1.09
N GLN A 70 -24.58 4.12 -1.98
CA GLN A 70 -24.73 3.95 -3.44
C GLN A 70 -23.58 3.17 -4.10
N GLN A 71 -22.45 2.99 -3.39
CA GLN A 71 -21.29 2.25 -3.86
C GLN A 71 -21.15 0.93 -3.08
N THR A 72 -22.06 -0.02 -3.32
CA THR A 72 -22.18 -1.27 -2.55
C THR A 72 -20.93 -2.14 -2.57
N GLU A 73 -20.06 -1.98 -3.57
CA GLU A 73 -18.82 -2.74 -3.71
C GLU A 73 -17.57 -1.97 -3.27
N LYS A 74 -17.72 -0.75 -2.74
CA LYS A 74 -16.59 0.16 -2.47
C LYS A 74 -15.52 -0.48 -1.59
N PHE A 75 -15.92 -1.17 -0.52
CA PHE A 75 -15.01 -1.90 0.36
C PHE A 75 -14.08 -2.85 -0.42
N GLY A 76 -14.66 -3.77 -1.20
CA GLY A 76 -13.89 -4.72 -1.99
C GLY A 76 -13.04 -4.04 -3.07
N GLN A 77 -13.59 -3.01 -3.73
CA GLN A 77 -12.88 -2.24 -4.76
C GLN A 77 -11.65 -1.51 -4.20
N LEU A 78 -11.72 -0.99 -2.96
CA LEU A 78 -10.60 -0.42 -2.23
C LEU A 78 -9.55 -1.48 -1.88
N LEU A 79 -9.95 -2.65 -1.38
CA LEU A 79 -9.01 -3.73 -1.07
C LEU A 79 -8.28 -4.26 -2.31
N LEU A 80 -8.95 -4.30 -3.48
CA LEU A 80 -8.32 -4.66 -4.76
C LEU A 80 -7.22 -3.67 -5.18
N ARG A 81 -7.14 -2.48 -4.58
CA ARG A 81 -6.05 -1.53 -4.84
C ARG A 81 -4.75 -1.94 -4.15
N LEU A 82 -4.82 -2.66 -3.03
CA LEU A 82 -3.64 -3.09 -2.25
C LEU A 82 -2.65 -3.95 -3.06
N PRO A 83 -3.08 -5.01 -3.79
CA PRO A 83 -2.16 -5.77 -4.63
C PRO A 83 -1.62 -4.95 -5.82
N GLU A 84 -2.39 -4.00 -6.37
CA GLU A 84 -1.89 -3.08 -7.40
C GLU A 84 -0.79 -2.16 -6.84
N ILE A 85 -0.99 -1.61 -5.64
CA ILE A 85 0.02 -0.82 -4.92
C ILE A 85 1.29 -1.64 -4.68
N ARG A 86 1.14 -2.91 -4.24
CA ARG A 86 2.26 -3.82 -4.01
C ARG A 86 3.05 -4.08 -5.30
N ALA A 87 2.38 -4.27 -6.42
CA ALA A 87 3.05 -4.47 -7.72
C ALA A 87 3.86 -3.23 -8.13
N ILE A 88 3.27 -2.03 -8.00
CA ILE A 88 3.96 -0.77 -8.29
C ILE A 88 5.15 -0.58 -7.33
N SER A 89 4.99 -0.89 -6.04
CA SER A 89 6.07 -0.73 -5.06
C SER A 89 7.26 -1.62 -5.37
N MET A 90 7.03 -2.87 -5.80
CA MET A 90 8.11 -3.78 -6.19
C MET A 90 8.88 -3.26 -7.42
N GLN A 91 8.17 -2.77 -8.43
CA GLN A 91 8.80 -2.17 -9.62
C GLN A 91 9.56 -0.88 -9.27
N ALA A 92 9.07 -0.10 -8.30
CA ALA A 92 9.73 1.10 -7.82
C ALA A 92 10.99 0.78 -7.03
N GLU A 93 10.97 -0.27 -6.20
CA GLU A 93 12.14 -0.80 -5.48
C GLU A 93 13.23 -1.26 -6.47
N GLU A 94 12.86 -2.01 -7.52
CA GLU A 94 13.80 -2.42 -8.58
C GLU A 94 14.43 -1.21 -9.31
N TYR A 95 13.60 -0.22 -9.65
CA TYR A 95 14.07 1.02 -10.28
C TYR A 95 15.05 1.77 -9.37
N LEU A 96 14.71 1.90 -8.08
CA LEU A 96 15.55 2.56 -7.09
C LEU A 96 16.86 1.80 -6.88
N TYR A 97 16.82 0.47 -6.84
CA TYR A 97 18.01 -0.37 -6.73
C TYR A 97 18.95 -0.20 -7.92
N TYR A 98 18.42 -0.16 -9.14
CA TYR A 98 19.22 0.16 -10.34
C TYR A 98 19.87 1.54 -10.23
N LYS A 99 19.14 2.55 -9.75
CA LYS A 99 19.70 3.90 -9.53
C LYS A 99 20.79 3.91 -8.47
N HIS A 100 20.60 3.17 -7.40
CA HIS A 100 21.59 3.03 -6.33
C HIS A 100 22.90 2.40 -6.84
N LEU A 101 22.81 1.34 -7.65
CA LEU A 101 24.00 0.69 -8.24
C LEU A 101 24.79 1.61 -9.17
N ASN A 102 24.14 2.58 -9.81
CA ASN A 102 24.80 3.58 -10.67
C ASN A 102 25.38 4.76 -9.87
N GLY A 103 25.18 4.83 -8.55
CA GLY A 103 25.60 5.95 -7.71
C GLY A 103 24.71 7.19 -7.81
N ASP A 104 23.51 7.07 -8.41
CA ASP A 104 22.57 8.19 -8.60
C ASP A 104 21.77 8.53 -7.32
N VAL A 105 21.78 7.65 -6.32
CA VAL A 105 20.99 7.82 -5.08
C VAL A 105 21.90 8.32 -3.95
N PRO A 106 21.58 9.47 -3.31
CA PRO A 106 22.33 9.96 -2.15
C PRO A 106 22.40 8.93 -1.02
N TYR A 107 23.55 8.87 -0.34
CA TYR A 107 23.80 7.97 0.79
C TYR A 107 23.41 8.58 2.14
N ASN A 108 23.56 7.81 3.22
CA ASN A 108 23.35 8.24 4.61
C ASN A 108 21.94 8.76 4.89
N ASN A 109 20.94 8.05 4.36
CA ASN A 109 19.54 8.36 4.60
C ASN A 109 18.72 7.07 4.77
N LEU A 110 17.53 7.24 5.34
CA LEU A 110 16.58 6.17 5.59
C LEU A 110 16.19 5.40 4.32
N LEU A 111 16.20 6.05 3.15
CA LEU A 111 15.82 5.40 1.89
C LEU A 111 16.77 4.26 1.53
N ILE A 112 18.08 4.47 1.70
CA ILE A 112 19.09 3.43 1.48
C ILE A 112 19.03 2.34 2.56
N GLU A 113 18.81 2.72 3.82
CA GLU A 113 18.64 1.74 4.91
C GLU A 113 17.47 0.79 4.64
N MET A 114 16.33 1.33 4.18
CA MET A 114 15.17 0.54 3.79
C MET A 114 15.45 -0.33 2.55
N LEU A 115 16.21 0.18 1.57
CA LEU A 115 16.57 -0.57 0.37
C LEU A 115 17.52 -1.75 0.66
N HIS A 116 18.36 -1.62 1.68
CA HIS A 116 19.30 -2.68 2.12
C HIS A 116 18.70 -3.61 3.17
N ALA A 117 17.50 -3.31 3.67
CA ALA A 117 16.85 -4.14 4.68
C ALA A 117 16.60 -5.56 4.16
N LYS A 118 16.92 -6.57 4.97
CA LYS A 118 16.60 -7.96 4.64
C LYS A 118 15.09 -8.16 4.69
N ARG A 119 14.52 -8.78 3.65
CA ARG A 119 13.17 -9.33 3.73
C ARG A 119 13.20 -10.49 4.74
N ALA A 120 12.50 -10.33 5.86
CA ALA A 120 12.33 -11.36 6.90
C ALA A 120 11.33 -12.44 6.47
#